data_AF-A0A401FS80-F1
#
_entry.id   AF-A0A401FS80-F1
#
_cell.length_a   1.000
_cell.length_b   1.000
_cell.length_c   1.000
_cell.angle_alpha   90.00
_cell.angle_beta   90.00
_cell.angle_gamma   90.00
#
_symmetry.space_group_name_H-M   'P 1'
#
loop_
_entity.id
_entity.type
_entity.pdbx_description
1 polymer ?
#
loop_
_entity_poly.entity_id
_entity_poly.type
_entity_poly.pdbx_seq_one_letter_code
_entity_poly.pdbx_strand_id
1 'polypeptide(L)' 'MVTTDLLSELFCSRVEELGDEKGLTAHEKERIIKVFQQALANPFMDEQQIYAKLTGEARL' A
#
# COMPACT_ATOMS: atom_id res chain seq x y z
N MET A 1 -18.59 9.41 4.99
CA MET A 1 -17.34 9.37 4.20
C MET A 1 -16.11 9.83 4.97
N VAL A 2 -16.24 10.49 6.14
CA VAL A 2 -15.10 10.89 7.00
C VAL A 2 -14.23 9.73 7.50
N THR A 3 -14.80 8.53 7.66
CA THR A 3 -14.09 7.39 8.26
C THR A 3 -13.09 6.72 7.31
N THR A 4 -13.40 6.63 6.01
CA THR A 4 -12.51 5.97 5.02
C THR A 4 -11.29 6.83 4.72
N ASP A 5 -11.47 8.15 4.63
CA ASP A 5 -10.37 9.09 4.41
C ASP A 5 -9.43 9.10 5.62
N LEU A 6 -9.97 9.15 6.84
CA LEU A 6 -9.18 9.06 8.07
C LEU A 6 -8.39 7.75 8.17
N LEU A 7 -9.02 6.61 7.86
CA LEU A 7 -8.32 5.33 7.86
C LEU A 7 -7.19 5.27 6.82
N SER A 8 -7.39 5.89 5.67
CA SER A 8 -6.38 5.97 4.61
C SER A 8 -5.21 6.86 5.03
N GLU A 9 -5.47 8.01 5.65
CA GLU A 9 -4.44 8.89 6.20
C GLU A 9 -3.63 8.20 7.30
N LEU A 10 -4.29 7.53 8.25
CA LEU A 10 -3.63 6.79 9.32
C LEU A 10 -2.76 5.65 8.77
N PHE A 11 -3.26 4.92 7.77
CA PHE A 11 -2.49 3.88 7.10
C PHE A 11 -1.24 4.44 6.43
N CYS A 12 -1.38 5.50 5.63
CA CYS A 12 -0.25 6.16 4.96
C CYS A 12 0.79 6.68 5.96
N SER A 13 0.35 7.37 7.02
CA SER A 13 1.25 7.86 8.08
C SER A 13 2.02 6.71 8.73
N ARG A 14 1.35 5.59 8.99
CA ARG A 14 2.00 4.44 9.64
C ARG A 14 2.98 3.72 8.72
N VAL A 15 2.73 3.68 7.41
CA VAL A 15 3.67 3.13 6.42
C VAL A 15 4.93 4.00 6.34
N GLU A 16 4.79 5.32 6.42
CA GLU A 16 5.94 6.24 6.47
C GLU A 16 6.79 5.99 7.71
N GLU A 17 6.19 6.02 8.90
CA GLU A 17 6.88 5.80 10.18
C GLU A 17 7.58 4.44 10.24
N LEU A 18 6.84 3.36 9.98
CA LEU A 18 7.39 2.00 10.01
C LEU A 18 8.41 1.79 8.90
N GLY A 19 8.20 2.43 7.75
CA GLY A 19 9.14 2.36 6.65
C GLY A 19 10.49 2.94 7.02
N ASP A 20 10.49 4.11 7.66
CA ASP A 20 11.72 4.73 8.16
C ASP A 20 12.36 3.88 9.27
N GLU A 21 11.57 3.36 10.22
CA GLU A 21 12.05 2.48 11.29
C GLU A 21 12.71 1.18 10.76
N LYS A 22 12.24 0.66 9.62
CA LYS A 22 12.71 -0.60 9.03
C LYS A 22 13.69 -0.41 7.88
N GLY A 23 14.01 0.83 7.52
CA GLY A 23 14.94 1.14 6.42
C GLY A 23 14.37 0.86 5.03
N LEU A 24 13.04 0.92 4.86
CA LEU A 24 12.41 0.89 3.55
C LEU A 24 12.79 2.14 2.76
N THR A 25 13.10 1.96 1.49
CA THR A 25 13.35 3.07 0.58
C THR A 25 12.05 3.82 0.29
N ALA A 26 12.17 5.09 -0.13
CA ALA A 26 11.01 5.88 -0.57
C ALA A 26 10.20 5.16 -1.65
N HIS A 27 10.87 4.47 -2.58
CA HIS A 27 10.21 3.69 -3.63
C HIS A 27 9.38 2.53 -3.06
N GLU A 28 9.87 1.82 -2.05
CA GLU A 28 9.13 0.70 -1.44
C GLU A 28 7.92 1.20 -0.65
N LYS A 29 8.05 2.30 0.08
CA LYS A 29 6.94 2.97 0.77
C LYS A 29 5.85 3.41 -0.21
N GLU A 30 6.25 4.10 -1.29
CA GLU A 30 5.33 4.54 -2.35
C GLU A 30 4.61 3.36 -3.00
N ARG A 31 5.31 2.24 -3.22
CA ARG A 31 4.72 1.03 -3.77
C ARG A 31 3.62 0.48 -2.85
N ILE A 32 3.87 0.38 -1.55
CA ILE A 32 2.88 -0.09 -0.56
C ILE A 32 1.63 0.79 -0.59
N ILE A 33 1.83 2.12 -0.52
CA ILE A 33 0.73 3.10 -0.54
C ILE A 33 -0.08 2.99 -1.84
N LYS A 34 0.59 2.87 -2.98
CA LYS A 34 -0.08 2.74 -4.29
C LYS A 34 -0.89 1.45 -4.41
N VAL A 35 -0.39 0.33 -3.89
CA VAL A 35 -1.13 -0.95 -3.88
C VAL A 35 -2.35 -0.85 -2.98
N PHE A 36 -2.21 -0.22 -1.81
CA PHE A 36 -3.34 0.04 -0.91
C PHE A 36 -4.44 0.87 -1.59
N GLN A 37 -4.08 1.97 -2.27
CA GLN A 37 -5.03 2.79 -3.02
C GLN A 37 -5.72 2.01 -4.15
N GLN A 38 -4.98 1.14 -4.85
CA GLN A 38 -5.55 0.27 -5.89
C GLN A 38 -6.54 -0.74 -5.31
N ALA A 39 -6.24 -1.34 -4.15
CA ALA A 39 -7.12 -2.27 -3.48
C ALA A 39 -8.40 -1.59 -2.98
N LEU A 40 -8.31 -0.37 -2.43
CA LEU A 40 -9.48 0.42 -2.06
C LEU A 40 -10.37 0.77 -3.26
N ALA A 41 -9.76 1.05 -4.42
CA ALA A 41 -10.48 1.40 -5.64
C ALA A 41 -11.03 0.19 -6.40
N ASN A 42 -10.55 -1.03 -6.14
CA ASN A 42 -10.93 -2.25 -6.84
C ASN A 42 -11.42 -3.35 -5.88
N PRO A 43 -12.74 -3.52 -5.73
CA PRO A 43 -13.33 -4.55 -4.86
C PRO A 43 -13.00 -6.00 -5.26
N PHE A 44 -12.51 -6.22 -6.48
CA PHE A 44 -12.17 -7.55 -6.99
C PHE A 44 -10.67 -7.86 -6.90
N MET A 45 -9.89 -6.95 -6.31
CA MET A 45 -8.47 -7.16 -6.14
C MET A 45 -8.23 -8.22 -5.06
N ASP A 46 -7.66 -9.34 -5.46
CA ASP A 46 -7.38 -10.46 -4.54
C ASP A 46 -6.00 -10.36 -3.88
N GLU A 47 -5.77 -11.20 -2.87
CA GLU A 47 -4.52 -11.24 -2.11
C GLU A 47 -3.30 -11.56 -2.99
N GLN A 48 -3.47 -12.41 -4.02
CA GLN A 48 -2.35 -12.77 -4.91
C GLN A 48 -1.93 -11.57 -5.75
N GLN A 49 -2.88 -10.80 -6.26
CA GLN A 49 -2.64 -9.57 -6.99
C GLN A 49 -2.00 -8.49 -6.12
N ILE A 50 -2.44 -8.36 -4.87
CA ILE A 50 -1.81 -7.47 -3.87
C ILE A 50 -0.36 -7.88 -3.67
N TYR A 51 -0.11 -9.14 -3.35
CA TYR A 51 1.23 -9.65 -3.07
C TYR A 51 2.19 -9.44 -4.25
N ALA A 52 1.77 -9.81 -5.47
CA ALA A 52 2.57 -9.65 -6.68
C ALA A 52 2.98 -8.18 -6.93
N LYS A 53 2.06 -7.23 -6.68
CA LYS A 53 2.37 -5.80 -6.83
C LYS A 53 3.26 -5.26 -5.72
N LEU A 54 3.18 -5.79 -4.49
CA LEU A 54 4.05 -5.40 -3.39
C LEU A 54 5.48 -5.91 -3.61
N THR A 55 5.65 -7.15 -4.04
CA THR A 55 6.98 -7.73 -4.31
C THR A 55 7.62 -7.17 -5.59
N GLY A 56 6.83 -6.56 -6.47
CA GLY A 56 7.30 -6.11 -7.78
C GLY A 56 7.43 -7.25 -8.79
N GLU A 57 6.92 -8.44 -8.43
CA GLU A 57 6.73 -9.56 -9.33
C GLU A 57 5.51 -9.28 -10.22
N ALA A 58 5.64 -8.34 -11.14
CA ALA A 58 4.74 -8.30 -12.29
C ALA A 58 5.03 -9.57 -13.10
N ARG A 59 4.18 -10.59 -12.96
CA ARG A 59 4.17 -11.78 -13.83
C ARG A 59 4.18 -11.28 -15.28
N LEU A 60 5.28 -11.56 -16.00
CA LEU A 60 5.35 -11.56 -17.45
C LEU A 60 4.35 -12.57 -18.02
#